data_AF-A0A3P6F3R3-F1
#
_entry.id   AF-A0A3P6F3R3-F1
#
_cell.length_a   1.000
_cell.length_b   1.000
_cell.length_c   1.000
_cell.angle_alpha   90.00
_cell.angle_beta   90.00
_cell.angle_gamma   90.00
#
_symmetry.space_group_name_H-M   'P 1'
#
loop_
_entity.id
_entity.type
_entity.pdbx_description
1 polymer ?
#
loop_
_entity_poly.entity_id
_entity_poly.type
_entity_poly.pdbx_seq_one_letter_code
_entity_poly.pdbx_strand_id
1 'polypeptide(L)' 'MGTETYITVPSFFKCPISLDVMRSPVSLCTGVTYDRASIQRWLDGGNNTCPATMQVLRTEPREGRRDSSGDFG' A
#
# COMPACT_ATOMS: atom_id res chain seq x y z
N MET A 1 -40.12 -11.77 -0.51
CA MET A 1 -39.36 -11.31 0.68
C MET A 1 -37.90 -11.62 0.39
N GLY A 2 -37.07 -10.60 0.16
CA GLY A 2 -35.65 -10.81 -0.14
C GLY A 2 -34.96 -11.31 1.12
N THR A 3 -34.30 -12.47 1.03
CA THR A 3 -33.43 -12.94 2.10
C THR A 3 -32.17 -12.09 2.08
N GLU A 4 -32.06 -11.15 3.01
CA GLU A 4 -30.85 -10.36 3.21
C GLU A 4 -29.74 -11.28 3.72
N THR A 5 -28.96 -11.82 2.80
CA THR A 5 -27.76 -12.59 3.11
C THR A 5 -26.71 -11.62 3.65
N TYR A 6 -26.50 -11.64 4.97
CA TYR A 6 -25.42 -10.92 5.62
C TYR A 6 -24.08 -11.56 5.24
N ILE A 7 -23.34 -10.90 4.35
CA ILE A 7 -22.00 -11.35 3.94
C ILE A 7 -21.01 -10.84 4.98
N THR A 8 -20.50 -11.74 5.81
CA THR A 8 -19.40 -11.43 6.73
C THR A 8 -18.11 -11.32 5.93
N VAL A 9 -17.64 -10.10 5.70
CA VAL A 9 -16.38 -9.87 4.99
C VAL A 9 -15.20 -10.23 5.90
N PRO A 10 -14.31 -11.16 5.49
CA PRO A 10 -13.11 -11.49 6.25
C PRO A 10 -12.21 -10.26 6.47
N SER A 11 -11.55 -10.21 7.62
CA SER A 11 -10.66 -9.10 8.00
C SER A 11 -9.49 -8.90 7.04
N PHE A 12 -9.05 -9.95 6.33
CA PHE A 12 -7.97 -9.88 5.34
C PHE A 12 -8.30 -9.00 4.11
N PHE A 13 -9.60 -8.78 3.83
CA PHE A 13 -10.04 -7.88 2.76
C PHE A 13 -10.29 -6.44 3.23
N LYS A 14 -10.08 -6.18 4.52
CA LYS A 14 -10.26 -4.86 5.11
C LYS A 14 -8.92 -4.15 5.22
N CYS A 15 -8.98 -2.85 5.03
CA CYS A 15 -7.83 -1.99 5.12
C CYS A 15 -7.41 -1.84 6.59
N PRO A 16 -6.13 -2.01 6.96
CA PRO A 16 -5.69 -1.86 8.35
C PRO A 16 -5.86 -0.44 8.90
N ILE A 17 -5.91 0.58 8.02
CA ILE A 17 -6.05 1.99 8.40
C ILE A 17 -7.52 2.36 8.61
N SER A 18 -8.37 2.10 7.62
CA SER A 18 -9.79 2.51 7.67
C SER A 18 -10.72 1.44 8.26
N LEU A 19 -10.25 0.19 8.40
CA LEU A 19 -11.04 -0.99 8.79
C LEU A 19 -12.22 -1.30 7.85
N ASP A 20 -12.27 -0.64 6.70
CA ASP A 20 -13.25 -0.83 5.64
C ASP A 20 -12.74 -1.78 4.56
N VAL A 21 -13.67 -2.36 3.80
CA VAL A 21 -13.35 -3.19 2.64
C VAL A 21 -12.53 -2.38 1.64
N MET A 22 -11.36 -2.91 1.26
CA MET A 22 -10.49 -2.28 0.28
C MET A 22 -11.17 -2.24 -1.09
N ARG A 23 -11.29 -1.05 -1.68
CA ARG A 23 -11.79 -0.88 -3.06
C ARG A 23 -10.66 -0.94 -4.07
N SER A 24 -9.48 -0.49 -3.67
CA SER A 24 -8.28 -0.49 -4.50
C SER A 24 -7.10 -0.99 -3.68
N PRO A 25 -6.93 -2.33 -3.55
CA PRO A 25 -5.84 -2.91 -2.78
C PRO A 25 -4.48 -2.56 -3.40
N VAL A 26 -3.59 -2.01 -2.58
CA VAL A 26 -2.19 -1.70 -2.90
C VAL A 26 -1.32 -2.43 -1.90
N SER A 27 -0.51 -3.35 -2.40
CA SER A 27 0.47 -4.07 -1.59
C SER A 27 1.75 -3.24 -1.48
N LEU A 28 2.21 -3.03 -0.25
CA LEU A 28 3.47 -2.35 0.02
C LEU A 28 4.62 -3.36 0.05
N CYS A 29 5.86 -2.87 -0.04
CA CYS A 29 7.08 -3.66 0.11
C CYS A 29 7.20 -4.39 1.45
N THR A 30 6.40 -3.97 2.44
CA THR A 30 6.28 -4.60 3.76
C THR A 30 5.42 -5.87 3.75
N GLY A 31 4.79 -6.20 2.61
CA GLY A 31 3.88 -7.34 2.47
C GLY A 31 2.46 -7.09 2.97
N VAL A 32 2.14 -5.87 3.43
CA VAL A 32 0.81 -5.49 3.88
C VAL A 32 0.05 -4.79 2.76
N THR A 33 -1.24 -5.10 2.63
CA THR A 33 -2.13 -4.51 1.62
C THR A 33 -3.04 -3.47 2.27
N TYR A 34 -3.12 -2.30 1.63
CA TYR A 34 -3.95 -1.18 2.06
C TYR A 34 -4.86 -0.74 0.92
N ASP A 35 -5.88 0.05 1.23
CA ASP A 35 -6.64 0.76 0.22
C ASP A 35 -5.82 1.96 -0.25
N ARG A 36 -5.80 2.19 -1.56
CA ARG A 36 -5.10 3.30 -2.19
C ARG A 36 -5.42 4.63 -1.52
N ALA A 37 -6.69 4.94 -1.25
CA ALA A 37 -7.06 6.22 -0.67
C ALA A 37 -6.56 6.37 0.77
N SER A 38 -6.61 5.29 1.55
CA SER A 38 -6.14 5.28 2.94
C SER A 38 -4.63 5.45 3.04
N ILE A 39 -3.85 4.70 2.26
CA ILE A 39 -2.38 4.83 2.27
C ILE A 39 -1.92 6.15 1.65
N GLN A 40 -2.61 6.64 0.61
CA GLN A 40 -2.29 7.93 0.00
C GLN A 40 -2.48 9.06 1.01
N ARG A 41 -3.63 9.12 1.72
CA ARG A 41 -3.85 10.12 2.77
C ARG A 41 -2.81 10.06 3.88
N TRP A 42 -2.38 8.86 4.24
CA TRP A 42 -1.32 8.67 5.23
C TRP A 42 0.01 9.29 4.77
N LEU A 43 0.41 9.01 3.51
CA LEU A 43 1.60 9.57 2.88
C LEU A 43 1.51 11.09 2.70
N ASP A 44 0.36 11.59 2.25
CA ASP A 44 0.08 13.02 2.05
C ASP A 44 0.13 13.80 3.38
N GLY A 45 -0.14 13.13 4.50
CA GLY A 45 0.04 13.67 5.85
C GLY A 45 1.50 13.81 6.30
N GLY A 46 2.47 13.46 5.44
CA GLY A 46 3.90 13.51 5.74
C GLY A 46 4.45 12.25 6.40
N ASN A 47 3.64 11.20 6.56
CA ASN A 47 4.12 9.92 7.08
C ASN A 47 4.81 9.14 5.97
N ASN A 48 6.01 8.65 6.20
CA ASN A 48 6.75 7.82 5.24
C ASN A 48 6.96 6.39 5.77
N THR A 49 6.15 5.96 6.72
CA THR A 49 6.24 4.65 7.37
C THR A 49 4.97 3.83 7.15
N CYS A 50 5.11 2.52 7.22
CA CYS A 50 4.00 1.58 7.13
C CYS A 50 3.22 1.57 8.46
N PRO A 51 1.90 1.79 8.47
CA PRO A 51 1.12 1.85 9.71
C PRO A 51 1.14 0.54 10.52
N ALA A 52 1.15 -0.61 9.84
CA ALA A 52 1.11 -1.92 10.51
C ALA A 52 2.49 -2.43 10.95
N THR A 53 3.54 -2.16 10.17
CA THR A 53 4.88 -2.72 10.42
C THR A 53 5.89 -1.69 10.92
N MET A 54 5.53 -0.40 10.92
CA MET A 54 6.41 0.72 11.24
C MET A 54 7.66 0.83 10.33
N GLN A 55 7.71 0.08 9.22
CA GLN A 55 8.84 0.11 8.28
C GLN A 55 8.76 1.32 7.35
N VAL A 56 9.90 1.91 7.01
CA VAL A 56 9.98 3.06 6.09
C VAL A 56 9.58 2.64 4.68
N LEU A 57 8.59 3.34 4.12
CA LEU A 57 8.13 3.21 2.74
C LEU A 57 9.08 4.04 1.87
N ARG A 58 10.08 3.37 1.29
CA ARG A 58 10.96 4.00 0.30
C ARG A 58 10.16 4.27 -0.98
N THR A 59 9.72 5.51 -1.15
CA THR A 59 9.39 6.06 -2.46
C THR A 59 10.70 6.31 -3.19
N GLU A 60 11.37 5.26 -3.66
CA GLU A 60 12.50 5.42 -4.57
C GLU A 60 11.94 6.16 -5.80
N PRO A 61 12.33 7.42 -6.07
CA PRO A 61 12.13 7.97 -7.39
C PRO A 61 12.92 7.03 -8.30
N ARG A 62 12.32 6.58 -9.40
CA ARG A 62 13.04 5.84 -10.43
C ARG A 62 13.99 6.81 -11.14
N GLU A 63 14.98 7.34 -10.42
CA GLU A 63 16.09 8.05 -11.03
C GLU A 63 16.84 7.01 -11.86
N GLY A 64 17.01 7.34 -13.13
CA GLY A 64 17.35 6.40 -14.18
C GLY A 64 18.55 5.54 -13.79
N ARG A 65 18.45 4.25 -14.11
CA ARG A 65 19.61 3.42 -14.38
C ARG A 65 20.39 4.15 -15.48
N ARG A 66 21.33 5.04 -15.10
CA ARG A 66 22.43 5.41 -15.98
C ARG A 66 23.24 4.13 -16.08
N ASP A 67 23.01 3.38 -17.14
CA ASP A 67 23.99 2.43 -17.63
C ASP A 67 25.23 3.24 -17.94
N SER A 68 26.14 3.34 -16.97
CA SER A 68 27.50 3.75 -17.22
C SER A 68 28.16 2.61 -18.00
N SER A 69 27.85 2.53 -19.29
CA SER A 69 28.71 1.90 -20.28
C SER A 69 29.97 2.78 -20.34
N GLY A 70 30.91 2.52 -19.44
CA GLY A 70 32.14 3.28 -19.27
C GLY A 70 33.34 2.36 -19.20
N ASP A 71 34.01 2.26 -20.35
CA ASP A 71 35.47 2.14 -20.50
C ASP A 71 36.14 0.88 -19.95
N PHE A 72 36.26 -0.16 -20.80
CA PHE A 72 37.39 -1.09 -20.71
C PHE A 72 38.60 -0.43 -21.38
N GLY A 73 39.47 0.17 -20.55
CA GLY A 73 40.86 0.45 -20.89
C GLY A 73 41.76 -0.72 -20.53
#